data_AF-A0A329MH21-F1
#
_entry.id   AF-A0A329MH21-F1
#
_cell.length_a   1.000
_cell.length_b   1.000
_cell.length_c   1.000
_cell.angle_alpha   90.00
_cell.angle_beta   90.00
_cell.angle_gamma   90.00
#
_symmetry.space_group_name_H-M   'P 1'
#
loop_
_entity.id
_entity.type
_entity.pdbx_description
1 polymer ?
#
loop_
_entity_poly.entity_id
_entity_poly.type
_entity_poly.pdbx_seq_one_letter_code
_entity_poly.pdbx_strand_id
1 'polypeptide(L)'
;MSHKYFAVFLPMLDPEKSRMFREQHLAFLAQQREAGRLFANGRFTDGSGGLVIYIAESMDEVTSWVQTDPYIVQGARNYDIHEWELVKGNLE
;
A
#
# COMPACT_ATOMS: atom_id res chain seq x y z
N MET A 1 -15.57 12.96 10.93
CA MET A 1 -14.09 12.95 10.91
C MET A 1 -13.66 12.94 9.46
N SER A 2 -12.76 13.83 9.03
CA SER A 2 -12.27 13.85 7.66
C SER A 2 -11.19 12.78 7.54
N HIS A 3 -11.46 11.70 6.82
CA HIS A 3 -10.45 10.70 6.54
C HIS A 3 -9.35 11.30 5.66
N LYS A 4 -8.08 11.01 6.00
CA LYS A 4 -6.90 11.43 5.25
C LYS A 4 -6.48 10.33 4.27
N TYR A 5 -5.72 10.69 3.25
CA TYR A 5 -5.15 9.74 2.31
C TYR A 5 -3.65 9.62 2.54
N PHE A 6 -3.11 8.41 2.35
CA PHE A 6 -1.68 8.16 2.50
C PHE A 6 -1.17 7.37 1.30
N ALA A 7 -0.16 7.91 0.63
CA ALA A 7 0.54 7.24 -0.45
C ALA A 7 1.67 6.39 0.11
N VAL A 8 1.55 5.08 -0.03
CA VAL A 8 2.55 4.09 0.42
C VAL A 8 3.24 3.49 -0.79
N PHE A 9 4.48 3.90 -1.00
CA PHE A 9 5.35 3.30 -2.00
C PHE A 9 5.92 2.01 -1.46
N LEU A 10 5.94 0.97 -2.30
CA LEU A 10 6.44 -0.36 -1.97
C LEU A 10 7.62 -0.70 -2.90
N PRO A 11 8.78 -0.04 -2.77
CA PRO A 11 9.93 -0.30 -3.62
C PRO A 11 10.39 -1.76 -3.48
N MET A 12 10.81 -2.33 -4.61
CA MET A 12 11.27 -3.71 -4.68
C MET A 12 12.59 -3.87 -3.88
N LEU A 13 12.65 -4.87 -3.01
CA LEU A 13 13.90 -5.31 -2.36
C LEU A 13 14.36 -6.66 -2.92
N ASP A 14 13.45 -7.62 -3.01
CA ASP A 14 13.74 -8.98 -3.42
C ASP A 14 12.62 -9.49 -4.36
N PRO A 15 12.87 -9.53 -5.68
CA PRO A 15 11.89 -9.98 -6.66
C PRO A 15 11.43 -11.43 -6.46
N GLU A 16 12.30 -12.31 -5.98
CA GLU A 16 11.99 -13.72 -5.77
C GLU A 16 11.05 -13.88 -4.59
N LYS A 17 11.33 -13.19 -3.47
CA LYS A 17 10.39 -13.11 -2.35
C LYS A 17 9.10 -12.41 -2.74
N SER A 18 9.14 -11.35 -3.54
CA SER A 18 7.91 -10.70 -4.02
C SER A 18 7.07 -11.63 -4.88
N ARG A 19 7.67 -12.56 -5.62
CA ARG A 19 6.94 -13.60 -6.34
C ARG A 19 6.38 -14.66 -5.39
N MET A 20 7.21 -15.14 -4.46
CA MET A 20 6.85 -16.19 -3.49
C MET A 20 5.70 -15.78 -2.57
N PHE A 21 5.70 -14.54 -2.07
CA PHE A 21 4.72 -14.04 -1.10
C PHE A 21 3.57 -13.24 -1.73
N ARG A 22 3.42 -13.32 -3.07
CA ARG A 22 2.46 -12.51 -3.80
C ARG A 22 1.02 -12.75 -3.38
N GLU A 23 0.64 -14.01 -3.21
CA GLU A 23 -0.75 -14.37 -2.88
C GLU A 23 -1.14 -13.86 -1.49
N GLN A 24 -0.24 -13.97 -0.51
CA GLN A 24 -0.46 -13.48 0.84
C GLN A 24 -0.58 -11.95 0.86
N HIS A 25 0.26 -11.25 0.10
CA HIS A 25 0.14 -9.80 -0.06
C HIS A 25 -1.19 -9.39 -0.72
N LEU A 26 -1.63 -10.10 -1.77
CA LEU A 26 -2.92 -9.83 -2.40
C LEU A 26 -4.10 -10.07 -1.45
N ALA A 27 -4.04 -11.12 -0.63
CA ALA A 27 -5.04 -11.38 0.40
C ALA A 27 -5.06 -10.28 1.48
N PHE A 28 -3.90 -9.81 1.92
CA PHE A 28 -3.78 -8.65 2.81
C PHE A 28 -4.45 -7.40 2.20
N LEU A 29 -4.14 -7.06 0.95
CA LEU A 29 -4.75 -5.91 0.27
C LEU A 29 -6.28 -6.06 0.11
N ALA A 30 -6.78 -7.29 -0.11
CA ALA A 30 -8.20 -7.56 -0.16
C ALA A 30 -8.88 -7.26 1.19
N GLN A 31 -8.29 -7.70 2.30
CA GLN A 31 -8.80 -7.40 3.64
C GLN A 31 -8.83 -5.89 3.93
N GLN A 32 -7.77 -5.15 3.55
CA GLN A 32 -7.75 -3.69 3.73
C GLN A 32 -8.83 -2.99 2.88
N ARG A 33 -9.12 -3.52 1.68
CA ARG A 33 -10.21 -3.01 0.82
C ARG A 33 -11.58 -3.28 1.44
N GLU A 34 -11.82 -4.49 1.94
CA GLU A 34 -13.07 -4.86 2.61
C GLU A 34 -13.30 -4.04 3.89
N ALA A 35 -12.24 -3.71 4.62
CA ALA A 35 -12.28 -2.84 5.79
C ALA A 35 -12.47 -1.34 5.46
N GLY A 36 -12.58 -0.96 4.17
CA GLY A 36 -12.72 0.43 3.75
C GLY A 36 -11.44 1.28 3.88
N ARG A 37 -10.30 0.64 4.11
CA ARG A 37 -9.01 1.31 4.36
C ARG A 37 -8.18 1.55 3.09
N LEU A 38 -8.52 0.88 1.98
CA LEU A 38 -7.74 0.96 0.74
C LEU A 38 -8.53 1.69 -0.35
N PHE A 39 -8.03 2.85 -0.77
CA PHE A 39 -8.61 3.66 -1.83
C PHE A 39 -8.24 3.14 -3.23
N ALA A 40 -6.94 2.93 -3.47
CA ALA A 40 -6.41 2.44 -4.75
C ALA A 40 -5.10 1.69 -4.53
N ASN A 41 -4.74 0.78 -5.44
CA ASN A 41 -3.43 0.13 -5.43
C ASN A 41 -3.02 -0.35 -6.83
N GLY A 42 -1.71 -0.60 -7.00
CA GLY A 42 -1.18 -1.16 -8.23
C GLY A 42 0.32 -1.42 -8.17
N ARG A 43 0.80 -2.28 -9.06
CA ARG A 43 2.24 -2.40 -9.32
C ARG A 43 2.66 -1.31 -10.29
N PHE A 44 3.90 -0.82 -10.16
CA PHE A 44 4.51 -0.07 -11.25
C PHE A 44 4.88 -1.03 -12.38
N THR A 45 4.67 -0.60 -13.62
CA THR A 45 4.85 -1.43 -14.82
C THR A 45 6.31 -1.67 -15.16
N ASP A 46 7.20 -0.80 -14.68
CA ASP A 46 8.66 -0.94 -14.78
C ASP A 46 9.25 -1.94 -13.78
N GLY A 47 8.44 -2.50 -12.88
CA GLY A 47 8.87 -3.47 -11.88
C GLY A 47 9.58 -2.86 -10.66
N SER A 48 9.66 -1.53 -10.56
CA SER A 48 10.31 -0.82 -9.44
C SER A 48 9.61 -1.06 -8.09
N GLY A 49 8.36 -1.50 -8.10
CA GLY A 49 7.59 -1.74 -6.88
C GLY A 49 6.10 -1.64 -7.09
N GLY A 50 5.43 -0.94 -6.18
CA GLY A 50 4.01 -0.63 -6.26
C GLY A 50 3.62 0.55 -5.41
N LEU A 51 2.36 0.92 -5.51
CA LEU A 51 1.74 2.00 -4.77
C LEU A 51 0.43 1.49 -4.15
N VAL A 52 0.21 1.83 -2.90
CA VAL A 52 -1.08 1.68 -2.22
C VAL A 52 -1.49 3.04 -1.68
N ILE A 53 -2.73 3.44 -1.93
CA ILE A 53 -3.33 4.62 -1.31
C ILE A 53 -4.26 4.14 -0.20
N TYR A 54 -3.90 4.42 1.04
CA TYR A 54 -4.72 4.12 2.22
C TYR A 54 -5.58 5.30 2.63
N ILE A 55 -6.67 5.01 3.34
CA ILE A 55 -7.58 5.93 4.01
C ILE A 55 -7.43 5.67 5.52
N ALA A 56 -7.04 6.68 6.28
CA ALA A 56 -6.76 6.54 7.71
C ALA A 56 -6.93 7.88 8.46
N GLU A 57 -6.87 7.83 9.79
CA GLU A 57 -6.88 9.02 10.65
C GLU A 57 -5.48 9.58 10.91
N SER A 58 -4.43 8.74 10.82
CA SER A 58 -3.05 9.13 11.10
C SER A 58 -2.02 8.27 10.35
N MET A 59 -0.77 8.77 10.29
CA MET A 59 0.36 8.04 9.74
C MET A 59 0.71 6.78 10.55
N ASP A 60 0.55 6.84 11.87
CA ASP A 60 0.81 5.71 12.77
C ASP A 60 -0.14 4.54 12.47
N GLU A 61 -1.41 4.85 12.17
CA GLU A 61 -2.41 3.85 11.83
C GLU A 61 -2.02 3.11 10.53
N VAL A 62 -1.66 3.84 9.47
CA VAL A 62 -1.19 3.25 8.21
C VAL A 62 0.09 2.44 8.41
N THR A 63 1.04 2.97 9.19
CA THR A 63 2.30 2.28 9.51
C THR A 63 2.03 0.93 10.19
N SER A 64 1.08 0.89 11.13
CA SER A 64 0.70 -0.35 11.82
C SER A 64 0.17 -1.41 10.86
N TRP A 65 -0.58 -1.02 9.82
CA TRP A 65 -1.07 -1.97 8.81
C TRP A 65 0.05 -2.42 7.87
N VAL A 66 0.85 -1.49 7.37
CA VAL A 66 1.96 -1.76 6.44
C VAL A 66 2.97 -2.73 7.06
N GLN A 67 3.26 -2.60 8.35
CA GLN A 67 4.16 -3.50 9.08
C GLN A 67 3.62 -4.94 9.21
N THR A 68 2.34 -5.17 8.93
CA THR A 68 1.73 -6.52 8.89
C THR A 68 1.62 -7.10 7.48
N ASP A 69 1.94 -6.32 6.43
CA ASP A 69 1.92 -6.79 5.05
C ASP A 69 2.98 -7.90 4.88
N PRO A 70 2.62 -9.10 4.36
CA PRO A 70 3.57 -10.18 4.10
C PRO A 70 4.78 -9.76 3.26
N TYR A 71 4.65 -8.80 2.34
CA TYR A 71 5.80 -8.28 1.61
C TYR A 71 6.81 -7.54 2.50
N ILE A 72 6.34 -6.81 3.49
CA ILE A 72 7.20 -6.06 4.41
C ILE A 72 7.80 -7.01 5.44
N VAL A 73 6.98 -7.86 6.06
CA VAL A 73 7.43 -8.84 7.07
C VAL A 73 8.52 -9.77 6.52
N GLN A 74 8.38 -10.22 5.27
CA GLN A 74 9.34 -11.15 4.65
C GLN A 74 10.55 -10.44 4.01
N GLY A 75 10.56 -9.11 3.99
CA GLY A 75 11.59 -8.30 3.32
C GLY A 75 11.58 -8.45 1.80
N ALA A 76 10.41 -8.70 1.20
CA ALA A 76 10.23 -8.69 -0.25
C ALA A 76 10.22 -7.26 -0.82
N ARG A 77 9.68 -6.31 -0.04
CA ARG A 77 9.59 -4.89 -0.38
C ARG A 77 9.90 -4.04 0.84
N ASN A 78 10.30 -2.80 0.61
CA ASN A 78 10.33 -1.79 1.66
C ASN A 78 9.03 -0.96 1.61
N TYR A 79 8.90 0.03 2.48
CA TYR A 79 7.83 1.01 2.41
C TYR A 79 8.34 2.45 2.60
N ASP A 80 7.66 3.40 1.96
CA ASP A 80 7.78 4.84 2.21
C ASP A 80 6.38 5.47 2.19
N ILE A 81 6.05 6.24 3.23
CA ILE A 81 4.68 6.69 3.52
C ILE A 81 4.63 8.21 3.52
N HIS A 82 3.71 8.76 2.71
CA HIS A 82 3.44 10.20 2.64
C HIS A 82 1.96 10.45 2.90
N GLU A 83 1.64 11.39 3.79
CA GLU A 83 0.28 11.95 3.84
C GLU A 83 0.02 12.69 2.52
N TRP A 84 -1.12 12.42 1.91
CA TRP A 84 -1.48 12.93 0.60
C TRP A 84 -2.78 13.72 0.65
N GLU A 85 -2.71 15.00 0.31
CA GLU A 85 -3.89 15.83 0.09
C GLU A 85 -4.49 15.52 -1.28
N LEU A 86 -5.45 14.60 -1.32
CA LEU A 86 -6.12 14.21 -2.55
C LEU A 86 -6.96 15.35 -3.12
N VAL A 87 -6.53 15.90 -4.26
CA VAL A 87 -7.35 16.73 -5.14
C VAL A 87 -7.82 15.87 -6.31
N LYS A 88 -9.12 15.68 -6.45
CA LYS A 88 -9.69 14.93 -7.57
C LYS A 88 -9.55 15.75 -8.85
N GLY A 89 -9.03 15.12 -9.90
CA GLY A 89 -9.09 15.71 -11.24
C GLY A 89 -10.54 15.81 -11.72
N ASN A 90 -10.82 16.80 -12.55
CA ASN A 90 -12.04 16.83 -13.33
C ASN A 90 -11.82 15.91 -14.54
N LEU A 91 -12.38 14.72 -14.49
CA LEU A 91 -12.48 13.86 -15.67
C LEU A 91 -13.83 14.18 -16.32
N GLU A 92 -13.80 14.69 -17.54
CA GLU A 92 -14.97 14.76 -18.44
C GLU A 92 -15.38 13.35 -18.91
#